data_AF-A0A9W9UCG7-F1
#
_entry.id   AF-A0A9W9UCG7-F1
#
_cell.length_a   1.000
_cell.length_b   1.000
_cell.length_c   1.000
_cell.angle_alpha   90.00
_cell.angle_beta   90.00
_cell.angle_gamma   90.00
#
_symmetry.space_group_name_H-M   'P 1'
#
loop_
_entity.id
_entity.type
_entity.pdbx_description
1 polymer ?
#
loop_
_entity_poly.entity_id
_entity_poly.type
_entity_poly.pdbx_seq_one_letter_code
_entity_poly.pdbx_strand_id
1 'polypeptide(L)'
;MSSNTKFTPRQILDSFYEAERIYMSSPPDQRDFTGIAATLAPDFRMEQTSALPYAGIYIGPSGMQDWARRMADYFEVVDVRNPEIFESPGSDRIVVLSTVHFKVRGSGQEMEYPFCQAVTVDCERGGYD
;
A
#
# COMPACT_ATOMS: atom_id res chain seq x y z
N MET A 1 27.67 3.83 -14.65
CA MET A 1 26.76 4.99 -14.81
C MET A 1 26.19 5.27 -13.45
N SER A 2 26.55 6.40 -12.84
CA SER A 2 26.05 6.77 -11.52
C SER A 2 24.64 7.32 -11.71
N SER A 3 23.63 6.50 -11.46
CA SER A 3 22.25 6.98 -11.34
C SER A 3 22.23 7.97 -10.18
N ASN A 4 21.96 9.24 -10.46
CA ASN A 4 21.90 10.29 -9.45
C ASN A 4 20.55 10.21 -8.73
N THR A 5 20.31 9.07 -8.10
CA THR A 5 19.05 8.75 -7.45
C THR A 5 18.92 9.56 -6.16
N LYS A 6 17.89 10.38 -6.04
CA LYS A 6 17.71 11.30 -4.89
C LYS A 6 17.26 10.56 -3.62
N PHE A 7 16.45 9.53 -3.79
CA PHE A 7 15.91 8.72 -2.69
C PHE A 7 16.09 7.23 -2.98
N THR A 8 16.22 6.43 -1.92
CA THR A 8 16.18 4.97 -2.04
C THR A 8 14.74 4.48 -2.12
N PRO A 9 14.48 3.34 -2.77
CA PRO A 9 13.14 2.75 -2.77
C PRO A 9 12.60 2.54 -1.35
N ARG A 10 13.46 2.07 -0.44
CA ARG A 10 13.17 1.93 0.99
C ARG A 10 12.58 3.18 1.59
N GLN A 11 13.25 4.33 1.44
CA GLN A 11 12.82 5.59 2.03
C GLN A 11 11.44 6.02 1.51
N ILE A 12 11.16 5.78 0.23
CA ILE A 12 9.87 6.11 -0.39
C ILE A 12 8.76 5.20 0.18
N LEU A 13 9.01 3.90 0.26
CA LEU A 13 8.04 2.96 0.84
C LEU A 13 7.79 3.24 2.32
N ASP A 14 8.83 3.55 3.09
CA ASP A 14 8.70 3.89 4.50
C ASP A 14 7.87 5.17 4.71
N SER A 15 8.04 6.17 3.83
CA SER A 15 7.24 7.40 3.82
C SER A 15 5.75 7.11 3.55
N PHE A 16 5.48 6.21 2.60
CA PHE A 16 4.12 5.73 2.34
C PHE A 16 3.52 5.01 3.57
N TYR A 17 4.28 4.11 4.21
CA TYR A 17 3.81 3.39 5.40
C TYR A 17 3.60 4.31 6.61
N GLU A 18 4.39 5.36 6.75
CA GLU A 18 4.16 6.37 7.78
C GLU A 18 2.83 7.10 7.55
N ALA A 19 2.58 7.56 6.33
CA ALA A 19 1.31 8.19 5.96
C ALA A 19 0.11 7.24 6.14
N GLU A 20 0.25 5.98 5.74
CA GLU A 20 -0.78 4.95 5.94
C GLU A 20 -1.07 4.70 7.42
N ARG A 21 -0.03 4.64 8.26
CA ARG A 21 -0.19 4.48 9.71
C ARG A 21 -0.97 5.64 10.34
N ILE A 22 -0.67 6.88 9.95
CA ILE A 22 -1.40 8.06 10.41
C ILE A 22 -2.88 7.96 10.03
N TYR A 23 -3.16 7.65 8.76
CA TYR A 23 -4.53 7.44 8.26
C TYR A 23 -5.28 6.34 9.03
N MET A 24 -4.64 5.19 9.25
CA MET A 24 -5.25 4.05 9.94
C MET A 24 -5.46 4.29 11.44
N SER A 25 -4.59 5.08 12.07
CA SER A 25 -4.69 5.44 13.50
C SER A 25 -5.87 6.36 13.82
N SER A 26 -6.42 7.03 12.80
CA SER A 26 -7.54 7.95 12.96
C SER A 26 -8.88 7.20 12.97
N PRO A 27 -9.87 7.66 13.77
CA PRO A 27 -11.25 7.16 13.72
C PRO A 27 -11.81 7.22 12.30
N PRO A 28 -12.66 6.26 11.86
CA PRO A 28 -13.17 6.21 10.49
C PRO A 28 -13.79 7.52 9.98
N ASP A 29 -14.47 8.27 10.84
CA ASP A 29 -15.11 9.57 10.56
C ASP A 29 -14.13 10.75 10.47
N GLN A 30 -12.86 10.54 10.85
CA GLN A 30 -11.81 11.56 10.92
C GLN A 30 -10.60 11.23 10.04
N ARG A 31 -10.65 10.13 9.27
CA ARG A 31 -9.53 9.75 8.42
C ARG A 31 -9.33 10.76 7.29
N ASP A 32 -8.14 11.34 7.24
CA ASP A 32 -7.71 12.23 6.17
C ASP A 32 -6.80 11.48 5.18
N PHE A 33 -7.26 11.31 3.95
CA PHE A 33 -6.51 10.62 2.89
C PHE A 33 -5.40 11.50 2.29
N THR A 34 -5.35 12.80 2.60
CA THR A 34 -4.41 13.76 1.98
C THR A 34 -2.95 13.37 2.22
N GLY A 35 -2.62 12.86 3.40
CA GLY A 35 -1.27 12.38 3.72
C GLY A 35 -0.82 11.21 2.83
N ILE A 36 -1.68 10.21 2.65
CA ILE A 36 -1.40 9.10 1.73
C ILE A 36 -1.33 9.63 0.30
N ALA A 37 -2.29 10.43 -0.13
CA ALA A 37 -2.37 10.96 -1.50
C ALA A 37 -1.10 11.70 -1.93
N ALA A 38 -0.46 12.44 -1.01
CA ALA A 38 0.77 13.16 -1.29
C ALA A 38 1.95 12.24 -1.64
N THR A 39 1.95 10.99 -1.15
CA THR A 39 3.00 9.98 -1.41
C THR A 39 2.83 9.27 -2.76
N LEU A 40 1.72 9.51 -3.47
CA LEU A 40 1.35 8.80 -4.69
C LEU A 40 1.60 9.66 -5.93
N ALA A 41 2.15 9.04 -6.97
CA ALA A 41 2.22 9.65 -8.28
C ALA A 41 0.79 9.91 -8.83
N PRO A 42 0.57 10.96 -9.65
CA PRO A 42 -0.73 11.21 -10.28
C PRO A 42 -1.25 10.02 -11.10
N ASP A 43 -0.34 9.24 -11.67
CA ASP A 43 -0.57 8.03 -12.46
C ASP A 43 -0.33 6.74 -11.66
N PHE A 44 -0.31 6.81 -10.32
CA PHE A 44 -0.21 5.65 -9.44
C PHE A 44 -1.14 4.53 -9.91
N ARG A 45 -0.66 3.29 -9.86
CA ARG A 45 -1.42 2.14 -10.32
C ARG A 45 -1.29 1.01 -9.31
N MET A 46 -2.43 0.57 -8.81
CA MET A 46 -2.54 -0.61 -7.95
C MET A 46 -3.39 -1.67 -8.63
N GLU A 47 -2.84 -2.87 -8.70
CA GLU A 47 -3.51 -4.04 -9.26
C GLU A 47 -3.84 -5.03 -8.14
N GLN A 48 -5.11 -5.39 -8.05
CA GLN A 48 -5.61 -6.39 -7.11
C GLN A 48 -6.00 -7.65 -7.87
N THR A 49 -5.51 -8.79 -7.38
CA THR A 49 -5.78 -10.11 -7.97
C THR A 49 -7.27 -10.38 -8.10
N SER A 50 -7.67 -11.11 -9.15
CA SER A 50 -9.04 -11.57 -9.37
C SER A 50 -9.58 -12.49 -8.27
N ALA A 51 -8.70 -12.99 -7.39
CA ALA A 51 -9.07 -13.81 -6.24
C ALA A 51 -9.66 -12.99 -5.07
N LEU A 52 -9.55 -11.66 -5.08
CA LEU A 52 -10.07 -10.79 -4.02
C LEU A 52 -11.42 -10.18 -4.41
N PRO A 53 -12.31 -9.92 -3.43
CA PRO A 53 -13.64 -9.34 -3.67
C PRO A 53 -13.58 -7.90 -4.20
N TYR A 54 -12.42 -7.23 -4.08
CA TYR A 54 -12.12 -5.91 -4.62
C TYR A 54 -11.06 -5.97 -5.73
N ALA A 55 -11.02 -7.08 -6.47
CA ALA A 55 -10.19 -7.24 -7.66
C ALA A 55 -10.33 -6.05 -8.63
N GLY A 56 -9.26 -5.81 -9.38
CA GLY A 56 -9.25 -4.78 -10.42
C GLY A 56 -8.05 -3.87 -10.35
N ILE A 57 -8.14 -2.78 -11.11
CA ILE A 57 -7.07 -1.80 -11.28
C ILE A 57 -7.57 -0.47 -10.73
N TYR A 58 -6.78 0.13 -9.86
CA TYR A 58 -7.06 1.42 -9.23
C TYR A 58 -5.99 2.42 -9.65
N ILE A 59 -6.42 3.56 -10.21
CA ILE A 59 -5.53 4.56 -10.81
C ILE A 59 -5.57 5.88 -10.03
N GLY A 60 -4.38 6.43 -9.80
CA GLY A 60 -4.13 7.68 -9.08
C GLY A 60 -4.55 7.65 -7.61
N PRO A 61 -4.41 8.78 -6.92
CA PRO A 61 -4.84 8.92 -5.53
C PRO A 61 -6.31 8.58 -5.31
N SER A 62 -7.19 9.00 -6.23
CA SER A 62 -8.63 8.70 -6.16
C SER A 62 -8.92 7.20 -6.27
N GLY A 63 -8.18 6.48 -7.10
CA GLY A 63 -8.32 5.03 -7.24
C GLY A 63 -7.90 4.32 -5.96
N MET A 64 -6.77 4.72 -5.36
CA MET A 64 -6.35 4.15 -4.09
C MET A 64 -7.38 4.40 -2.97
N GLN A 65 -7.98 5.60 -2.91
CA GLN A 65 -9.03 5.89 -1.95
C GLN A 65 -10.29 5.02 -2.17
N ASP A 66 -10.71 4.80 -3.42
CA ASP A 66 -11.82 3.89 -3.72
C ASP A 66 -11.51 2.45 -3.30
N TRP A 67 -10.29 1.97 -3.56
CA TRP A 67 -9.85 0.66 -3.07
C TRP A 67 -9.91 0.57 -1.54
N ALA A 68 -9.38 1.57 -0.83
CA ALA A 68 -9.36 1.58 0.63
C ALA A 68 -10.78 1.50 1.20
N ARG A 69 -11.73 2.21 0.60
CA ARG A 69 -13.16 2.15 0.95
C ARG A 69 -13.74 0.76 0.68
N ARG A 70 -13.56 0.20 -0.51
CA ARG A 70 -14.07 -1.14 -0.87
C ARG A 70 -13.52 -2.24 0.04
N MET A 71 -12.25 -2.15 0.39
CA MET A 71 -11.61 -3.08 1.32
C MET A 71 -12.24 -2.98 2.71
N ALA A 72 -12.44 -1.76 3.23
CA ALA A 72 -13.06 -1.53 4.54
C ALA A 72 -14.57 -1.88 4.58
N ASP A 73 -15.28 -1.73 3.46
CA ASP A 73 -16.67 -2.13 3.31
C ASP A 73 -16.81 -3.66 3.43
N TYR A 74 -15.86 -4.42 2.87
CA TYR A 74 -15.90 -5.88 2.84
C TYR A 74 -15.33 -6.54 4.11
N PHE A 75 -14.17 -6.07 4.57
CA PHE A 75 -13.46 -6.64 5.71
C PHE A 75 -13.65 -5.78 6.96
N GLU A 76 -13.92 -6.45 8.08
CA GLU A 76 -13.89 -5.87 9.41
C GLU A 76 -12.45 -5.69 9.90
N VAL A 77 -11.59 -6.67 9.62
CA VAL A 77 -10.16 -6.67 9.97
C VAL A 77 -9.35 -6.94 8.72
N VAL A 78 -8.32 -6.12 8.52
CA VAL A 78 -7.20 -6.37 7.61
C VAL A 78 -5.94 -6.05 8.38
N ASP A 79 -5.15 -7.06 8.67
CA ASP A 79 -3.94 -6.95 9.48
C ASP A 79 -2.76 -7.61 8.77
N VAL A 80 -1.82 -6.79 8.31
CA VAL A 80 -0.61 -7.24 7.60
C VAL A 80 0.50 -7.41 8.63
N ARG A 81 1.00 -8.63 8.76
CA ARG A 81 1.91 -9.06 9.81
C ARG A 81 3.24 -9.54 9.24
N ASN A 82 4.29 -9.38 10.03
CA ASN A 82 5.63 -9.92 9.77
C ASN A 82 6.18 -9.56 8.37
N PRO A 83 6.24 -8.27 7.99
CA PRO A 83 6.74 -7.88 6.69
C PRO A 83 8.24 -8.19 6.57
N GLU A 84 8.59 -8.96 5.56
CA GLU A 84 9.94 -9.19 5.07
C GLU A 84 10.12 -8.43 3.76
N ILE A 85 11.17 -7.61 3.67
CA ILE A 85 11.32 -6.67 2.57
C ILE A 85 12.60 -6.96 1.80
N PHE A 86 12.44 -7.20 0.50
CA PHE A 86 13.48 -7.63 -0.42
C PHE A 86 13.80 -6.51 -1.41
N GLU A 87 15.08 -6.17 -1.49
CA GLU A 87 15.60 -5.10 -2.33
C GLU A 87 16.78 -5.61 -3.15
N SER A 88 17.01 -4.99 -4.31
CA SER A 88 18.18 -5.26 -5.15
C SER A 88 18.96 -3.97 -5.38
N PRO A 89 20.30 -3.96 -5.24
CA PRO A 89 21.11 -2.77 -5.48
C PRO A 89 20.86 -2.18 -6.88
N GLY A 90 20.53 -0.89 -6.92
CA GLY A 90 20.27 -0.16 -8.19
C GLY A 90 18.89 -0.40 -8.81
N SER A 91 18.00 -1.14 -8.15
CA SER A 91 16.61 -1.34 -8.56
C SER A 91 15.70 -0.23 -7.98
N ASP A 92 14.64 0.12 -8.71
CA ASP A 92 13.51 0.94 -8.27
C ASP A 92 12.33 0.11 -7.72
N ARG A 93 12.52 -1.21 -7.64
CA ARG A 93 11.53 -2.19 -7.20
C ARG A 93 11.81 -2.70 -5.80
N ILE A 94 10.73 -2.90 -5.05
CA ILE A 94 10.71 -3.54 -3.74
C ILE A 94 9.69 -4.67 -3.77
N VAL A 95 10.01 -5.81 -3.15
CA VAL A 95 9.04 -6.86 -2.86
C VAL A 95 8.85 -6.95 -1.35
N VAL A 96 7.61 -6.94 -0.91
CA VAL A 96 7.23 -7.12 0.50
C VAL A 96 6.47 -8.43 0.61
N LEU A 97 7.02 -9.39 1.34
CA LEU A 97 6.35 -10.63 1.71
C LEU A 97 5.86 -10.52 3.15
N SER A 98 4.65 -10.97 3.41
CA SER A 98 4.03 -10.87 4.73
C SER A 98 2.96 -11.95 4.88
N THR A 99 2.35 -12.00 6.06
CA THR A 99 1.10 -12.73 6.29
C THR A 99 -0.03 -11.72 6.48
N VAL A 100 -1.15 -11.92 5.81
CA VAL A 100 -2.35 -11.09 6.02
C VAL A 100 -3.43 -11.89 6.75
N HIS A 101 -3.95 -11.29 7.83
CA HIS A 101 -5.14 -11.77 8.54
C HIS A 101 -6.34 -10.93 8.14
N PHE A 102 -7.41 -11.61 7.78
CA PHE A 102 -8.68 -11.02 7.38
C PHE A 102 -9.80 -11.48 8.29
N LYS A 103 -10.75 -10.59 8.59
CA LYS A 103 -12.07 -10.93 9.12
C LYS A 103 -13.16 -10.35 8.23
N VAL A 104 -14.00 -11.19 7.63
CA VAL A 104 -15.09 -10.75 6.75
C VAL A 104 -16.21 -10.13 7.58
N ARG A 105 -16.65 -8.92 7.24
CA ARG A 105 -17.66 -8.18 8.02
C ARG A 105 -19.03 -8.88 8.02
N GLY A 106 -19.46 -9.39 6.87
CA GLY A 106 -20.80 -9.97 6.72
C GLY A 106 -20.98 -11.35 7.37
N SER A 107 -19.93 -12.17 7.40
CA SER A 107 -19.99 -13.54 7.91
C SER A 107 -19.21 -13.77 9.20
N GLY A 108 -18.32 -12.85 9.58
CA GLY A 108 -17.37 -13.02 10.67
C GLY A 108 -16.26 -14.03 10.38
N GLN A 109 -16.17 -14.58 9.16
CA GLN A 109 -15.16 -15.56 8.79
C GLN A 109 -13.75 -14.96 8.91
N GLU A 110 -12.86 -15.69 9.60
CA GLU A 110 -11.45 -15.36 9.68
C GLU A 110 -10.62 -16.17 8.69
N MET A 111 -9.60 -15.53 8.12
CA MET A 111 -8.70 -16.14 7.14
C MET A 111 -7.29 -15.61 7.33
N GLU A 112 -6.30 -16.47 7.09
CA GLU A 112 -4.89 -16.10 7.13
C GLU A 112 -4.21 -16.62 5.86
N TYR A 113 -3.52 -15.74 5.14
CA TYR A 113 -2.88 -16.06 3.87
C TYR A 113 -1.50 -15.40 3.74
N PRO A 114 -0.58 -16.02 2.98
CA PRO A 114 0.60 -15.30 2.53
C PRO A 114 0.19 -14.12 1.63
N PHE A 115 0.87 -12.98 1.80
CA PHE A 115 0.61 -11.76 1.06
C PHE A 115 1.89 -11.18 0.49
N CYS A 116 1.88 -10.87 -0.80
CA CYS A 116 3.02 -10.34 -1.53
C CYS A 116 2.62 -9.03 -2.22
N GLN A 117 3.41 -7.98 -1.99
CA GLN A 117 3.29 -6.71 -2.67
C GLN A 117 4.55 -6.50 -3.51
N ALA A 118 4.38 -6.30 -4.82
CA ALA A 118 5.46 -5.89 -5.71
C ALA A 118 5.29 -4.41 -6.02
N VAL A 119 6.20 -3.59 -5.50
CA VAL A 119 6.14 -2.13 -5.58
C VAL A 119 7.21 -1.64 -6.54
N THR A 120 6.87 -0.65 -7.34
CA THR A 120 7.81 0.13 -8.17
C THR A 120 7.65 1.58 -7.78
N VAL A 121 8.76 2.29 -7.61
CA VAL A 121 8.74 3.70 -7.18
C VAL A 121 9.54 4.58 -8.14
N ASP A 122 9.27 5.89 -8.09
CA ASP A 122 10.09 6.88 -8.76
C ASP A 122 11.16 7.38 -7.78
N CYS A 123 12.40 6.93 -7.95
CA CYS A 123 13.48 7.27 -7.03
C CYS A 123 14.04 8.70 -7.22
N GLU A 124 13.59 9.45 -8.23
CA GLU A 124 13.93 10.86 -8.42
C GLU A 124 12.92 11.77 -7.72
N ARG A 125 11.63 11.40 -7.74
CA ARG A 125 10.51 12.25 -7.30
C ARG A 125 9.78 11.76 -6.05
N GLY A 126 9.98 10.51 -5.64
CA GLY A 126 9.12 9.84 -4.66
C GLY A 126 9.39 10.17 -3.18
N GLY A 127 10.44 10.92 -2.86
CA GLY A 127 10.74 11.31 -1.48
C GLY A 127 10.40 12.77 -1.17
N TYR A 128 10.27 13.06 0.12
CA TYR A 128 10.19 14.42 0.65
C TYR A 128 11.58 14.87 1.12
N ASP A 129 11.92 16.15 0.92
CA ASP A 129 13.09 16.78 1.53
C ASP A 129 12.81 17.20 2.98
#